data_AF-A0A6S7HMZ7-F1
#
_entry.id   AF-A0A6S7HMZ7-F1
#
_cell.length_a   1.000
_cell.length_b   1.000
_cell.length_c   1.000
_cell.angle_alpha   90.00
_cell.angle_beta   90.00
_cell.angle_gamma   90.00
#
_symmetry.space_group_name_H-M   'P 1'
#
loop_
_entity.id
_entity.type
_entity.pdbx_description
1 polymer ?
#
loop_
_entity_poly.entity_id
_entity_poly.type
_entity_poly.pdbx_seq_one_letter_code
_entity_poly.pdbx_strand_id
1 'polypeptide(L)'
;MTVRHCALSLVGEPIMYPKINDLVRLLHSRGISTFLVTNAQFPDAIKNLLPVTQLYVSVDASTKESLKKIDRPLFRDFWPRFLHSLEALENKGQRTVYRLTLVKGWNVEEIKAYSELVALGKPDFIEVKGVTFCGDSKASSLTMKNVPWHEEVIGFVKQLIDALPEYDIACEHEHSNCILIANKKFKVNGRWFTWIDYTKFHSLMKKFEESNGEATFTSLDYMEETPSWSVFGDTHRGFDPNETRWMRKGKRKDLSGC
;
A
#
# COMPACT_ATOMS: atom_id res chain seq x y z
N MET A 1 3.67 -17.25 -21.84
CA MET A 1 3.23 -16.30 -20.80
C MET A 1 4.33 -15.26 -20.64
N THR A 2 4.06 -13.99 -20.93
CA THR A 2 5.05 -12.91 -20.82
C THR A 2 4.82 -12.17 -19.51
N VAL A 3 5.85 -12.05 -18.66
CA VAL A 3 5.75 -11.33 -17.38
C VAL A 3 5.42 -9.86 -17.65
N ARG A 4 4.45 -9.31 -16.91
CA ARG A 4 4.02 -7.90 -17.02
C ARG A 4 4.36 -7.07 -15.79
N HIS A 5 4.46 -7.70 -14.63
CA HIS A 5 4.58 -7.02 -13.34
C HIS A 5 5.62 -7.75 -12.47
N CYS A 6 6.44 -6.99 -11.76
CA CYS A 6 7.42 -7.49 -10.81
C CYS A 6 7.17 -6.88 -9.43
N ALA A 7 6.84 -7.74 -8.46
CA ALA A 7 6.72 -7.36 -7.06
C ALA A 7 8.05 -7.62 -6.33
N LEU A 8 8.74 -6.54 -5.97
CA LEU A 8 9.96 -6.56 -5.18
C LEU A 8 9.56 -6.50 -3.70
N SER A 9 9.03 -7.61 -3.18
CA SER A 9 8.37 -7.64 -1.86
C SER A 9 8.33 -9.01 -1.17
N LEU A 10 9.17 -9.97 -1.58
CA LEU A 10 9.06 -11.35 -1.11
C LEU A 10 9.65 -11.53 0.31
N VAL A 11 10.97 -11.41 0.44
CA VAL A 11 11.71 -11.53 1.71
C VAL A 11 12.89 -10.56 1.68
N GLY A 12 13.24 -10.03 2.85
CA GLY A 12 14.33 -9.07 3.02
C GLY A 12 13.91 -7.65 2.67
N GLU A 13 14.89 -6.76 2.55
CA GLU A 13 14.68 -5.36 2.25
C GLU A 13 15.25 -5.06 0.84
N PRO A 14 14.40 -4.95 -0.20
CA PRO A 14 14.85 -4.86 -1.59
C PRO A 14 15.65 -3.58 -1.85
N ILE A 15 15.38 -2.48 -1.14
CA ILE A 15 16.07 -1.22 -1.35
C ILE A 15 17.52 -1.23 -0.88
N MET A 16 17.92 -2.23 -0.08
CA MET A 16 19.32 -2.45 0.30
C MET A 16 20.16 -3.03 -0.85
N TYR A 17 19.54 -3.54 -1.91
CA TYR A 17 20.28 -4.13 -3.02
C TYR A 17 21.09 -3.04 -3.75
N PRO A 18 22.44 -3.12 -3.82
CA PRO A 18 23.26 -2.04 -4.37
C PRO A 18 22.97 -1.69 -5.83
N LYS A 19 22.36 -2.61 -6.58
CA LYS A 19 21.98 -2.42 -8.00
C LYS A 19 20.47 -2.31 -8.17
N ILE A 20 19.74 -1.82 -7.17
CA ILE A 20 18.28 -1.72 -7.23
C ILE A 20 17.82 -0.85 -8.41
N ASN A 21 18.49 0.27 -8.66
CA ASN A 21 18.19 1.14 -9.79
C ASN A 21 18.49 0.48 -11.15
N ASP A 22 19.60 -0.28 -11.27
CA ASP A 22 19.90 -1.04 -12.49
C ASP A 22 18.83 -2.11 -12.76
N LEU A 23 18.37 -2.79 -11.71
CA LEU A 23 17.30 -3.78 -11.81
C LEU A 23 15.98 -3.14 -12.26
N VAL A 24 15.60 -2.00 -11.66
CA VAL A 24 14.38 -1.27 -12.03
C VAL A 24 14.43 -0.84 -13.50
N ARG A 25 15.54 -0.23 -13.95
CA ARG A 25 15.76 0.13 -15.36
C ARG A 25 15.65 -1.08 -16.29
N LEU A 26 16.26 -2.20 -15.91
CA LEU A 26 16.21 -3.43 -16.71
C LEU A 26 14.77 -3.96 -16.84
N LEU A 27 13.97 -3.89 -15.79
CA LEU A 27 12.56 -4.31 -15.82
C LEU A 27 11.72 -3.37 -16.70
N HIS A 28 11.89 -2.05 -16.53
CA HIS A 28 11.16 -1.06 -17.31
C HIS A 28 11.52 -1.07 -18.80
N SER A 29 12.79 -1.29 -19.15
CA SER A 29 13.20 -1.43 -20.57
C SER A 29 12.56 -2.64 -21.26
N ARG A 30 12.06 -3.62 -20.49
CA ARG A 30 11.29 -4.77 -20.97
C ARG A 30 9.77 -4.58 -20.88
N GLY A 31 9.29 -3.40 -20.50
CA GLY A 31 7.87 -3.12 -20.29
C GLY A 31 7.27 -3.91 -19.13
N ILE A 32 8.05 -4.16 -18.07
CA ILE A 32 7.60 -4.82 -16.85
C ILE A 32 7.44 -3.77 -15.76
N SER A 33 6.24 -3.59 -15.22
CA SER A 33 5.99 -2.63 -14.13
C SER A 33 6.58 -3.12 -12.80
N THR A 34 6.90 -2.20 -11.89
CA THR A 34 7.62 -2.50 -10.65
C THR A 34 6.88 -2.00 -9.41
N PHE A 35 6.70 -2.90 -8.44
CA PHE A 35 6.09 -2.61 -7.14
C PHE A 35 7.14 -2.91 -6.07
N LEU A 36 7.70 -1.88 -5.44
CA LEU A 36 8.77 -2.02 -4.45
C LEU A 36 8.20 -1.78 -3.06
N VAL A 37 8.44 -2.70 -2.13
CA VAL A 37 8.03 -2.58 -0.72
C VAL A 37 9.27 -2.38 0.14
N THR A 38 9.25 -1.38 1.03
CA THR A 38 10.31 -1.13 2.01
C THR A 38 9.75 -1.00 3.43
N ASN A 39 10.57 -1.32 4.43
CA ASN A 39 10.27 -1.13 5.85
C ASN A 39 10.59 0.29 6.38
N ALA A 40 10.93 1.23 5.49
CA ALA A 40 11.24 2.61 5.84
C ALA A 40 12.42 2.77 6.83
N GLN A 41 13.46 1.93 6.72
CA GLN A 41 14.68 2.08 7.53
C GLN A 41 15.87 2.72 6.77
N PHE A 42 15.70 2.99 5.47
CA PHE A 42 16.77 3.44 4.57
C PHE A 42 16.38 4.74 3.83
N PRO A 43 16.28 5.88 4.54
CA PRO A 43 15.80 7.13 3.96
C PRO A 43 16.65 7.60 2.76
N ASP A 44 17.97 7.45 2.82
CA ASP A 44 18.85 7.85 1.71
C ASP A 44 18.70 6.93 0.49
N ALA A 45 18.46 5.64 0.71
CA ALA A 45 18.16 4.71 -0.39
C ALA A 45 16.82 5.07 -1.04
N ILE A 46 15.82 5.45 -0.25
CA ILE A 46 14.53 5.95 -0.76
C ILE A 46 14.77 7.20 -1.59
N LYS A 47 15.48 8.22 -1.09
CA LYS A 47 15.78 9.45 -1.84
C LYS A 47 16.44 9.16 -3.18
N ASN A 48 17.41 8.26 -3.22
CA ASN A 48 18.17 7.89 -4.41
C ASN A 48 17.49 6.86 -5.33
N LEU A 49 16.34 6.30 -4.92
CA LEU A 49 15.59 5.34 -5.73
C LEU A 49 14.99 6.05 -6.96
N LEU A 50 15.29 5.51 -8.15
CA LEU A 50 14.66 5.94 -9.40
C LEU A 50 13.15 5.66 -9.39
N PRO A 51 12.35 6.32 -10.23
CA PRO A 51 10.92 6.07 -10.29
C PRO A 51 10.62 4.58 -10.48
N VAL A 52 9.78 4.03 -9.61
CA VAL A 52 9.14 2.71 -9.76
C VAL A 52 7.67 2.92 -10.11
N THR A 53 6.95 1.89 -10.54
CA THR A 53 5.51 2.04 -10.85
C THR A 53 4.71 2.41 -9.60
N GLN A 54 5.01 1.75 -8.48
CA GLN A 54 4.44 2.06 -7.17
C GLN A 54 5.42 1.70 -6.05
N LEU A 55 5.64 2.64 -5.13
CA LEU A 55 6.50 2.51 -3.96
C LEU A 55 5.64 2.35 -2.71
N TYR A 56 5.83 1.24 -1.99
CA TYR A 56 5.15 0.95 -0.74
C TYR A 56 6.09 1.12 0.43
N VAL A 57 5.57 1.70 1.50
CA VAL A 57 6.11 1.56 2.85
C VAL A 57 5.17 0.68 3.66
N SER A 58 5.71 -0.37 4.27
CA SER A 58 4.99 -1.09 5.33
C SER A 58 5.04 -0.24 6.59
N VAL A 59 3.87 0.17 7.10
CA VAL A 59 3.75 0.87 8.39
C VAL A 59 3.01 -0.08 9.33
N ASP A 60 3.80 -0.87 10.04
CA ASP A 60 3.27 -1.92 10.92
C ASP A 60 2.91 -1.39 12.32
N ALA A 61 3.28 -0.13 12.63
CA ALA A 61 2.96 0.51 13.89
C ALA A 61 2.93 2.04 13.77
N SER A 62 2.14 2.70 14.62
CA SER A 62 1.95 4.16 14.60
C SER A 62 2.83 4.93 15.59
N THR A 63 3.50 4.25 16.52
CA THR A 63 4.35 4.88 17.56
C THR A 63 5.73 4.22 17.65
N LYS A 64 6.71 4.92 18.22
CA LYS A 64 8.06 4.39 18.42
C LYS A 64 8.07 3.10 19.24
N GLU A 65 7.28 3.05 20.29
CA GLU A 65 7.20 1.92 21.23
C GLU A 65 6.56 0.71 20.56
N SER A 66 5.48 0.93 19.82
CA SER A 66 4.79 -0.13 19.07
C SER A 66 5.65 -0.65 17.93
N LEU A 67 6.31 0.22 17.17
CA LEU A 67 7.24 -0.16 16.09
C LEU A 67 8.40 -1.00 16.63
N LYS A 68 8.98 -0.60 17.77
CA LYS A 68 10.06 -1.38 18.41
C LYS A 68 9.60 -2.78 18.82
N LYS A 69 8.37 -2.89 19.31
CA LYS A 69 7.80 -4.15 19.80
C LYS A 69 7.46 -5.11 18.65
N ILE A 70 6.88 -4.58 17.57
CA ILE A 70 6.39 -5.34 16.42
C ILE A 70 7.55 -5.68 15.48
N ASP A 71 8.26 -4.67 14.99
CA ASP A 71 9.24 -4.84 13.91
C ASP A 71 10.61 -5.30 14.40
N ARG A 72 10.89 -5.14 15.69
CA ARG A 72 12.19 -5.47 16.32
C ARG A 72 13.36 -4.93 15.48
N PRO A 73 13.39 -3.62 15.21
CA PRO A 73 14.30 -3.03 14.24
C PRO A 73 15.77 -3.20 14.66
N LEU A 74 16.63 -3.38 13.66
CA LEU A 74 18.06 -3.59 13.86
C LEU A 74 18.81 -2.30 14.24
N PHE A 75 18.34 -1.16 13.75
CA PHE A 75 18.98 0.14 13.95
C PHE A 75 18.56 0.76 15.28
N ARG A 76 19.50 1.41 15.98
CA ARG A 76 19.20 2.13 17.24
C ARG A 76 18.38 3.40 16.99
N ASP A 77 18.60 4.03 15.85
CA ASP A 77 17.93 5.23 15.33
C ASP A 77 16.73 4.88 14.42
N PHE A 78 16.11 3.71 14.60
CA PHE A 78 15.03 3.21 13.76
C PHE A 78 13.84 4.17 13.59
N TRP A 79 13.49 4.92 14.64
CA TRP A 79 12.34 5.82 14.63
C TRP A 79 12.62 7.10 13.83
N PRO A 80 13.72 7.85 14.06
CA PRO A 80 14.14 8.91 13.15
C PRO A 80 14.28 8.44 11.69
N ARG A 81 14.85 7.25 11.44
CA ARG A 81 14.96 6.67 10.09
C ARG A 81 13.60 6.47 9.44
N PHE A 82 12.64 5.97 10.22
CA PHE A 82 11.26 5.76 9.79
C PHE A 82 10.62 7.09 9.40
N LEU A 83 10.66 8.11 10.26
CA LEU A 83 10.11 9.43 9.96
C LEU A 83 10.76 10.07 8.73
N HIS A 84 12.10 10.08 8.65
CA HIS A 84 12.82 10.60 7.47
C HIS A 84 12.52 9.82 6.19
N SER A 85 12.16 8.54 6.29
CA SER A 85 11.74 7.74 5.15
C SER A 85 10.36 8.17 4.67
N LEU A 86 9.43 8.45 5.58
CA LEU A 86 8.10 8.99 5.24
C LEU A 86 8.20 10.36 4.58
N GLU A 87 9.06 11.25 5.11
CA GLU A 87 9.36 12.55 4.47
C GLU A 87 9.99 12.36 3.08
N ALA A 88 10.88 11.37 2.91
CA ALA A 88 11.45 11.07 1.61
C ALA A 88 10.42 10.54 0.61
N LEU A 89 9.33 9.90 1.07
CA LEU A 89 8.21 9.49 0.23
C LEU A 89 7.40 10.67 -0.28
N GLU A 90 7.14 11.70 0.53
CA GLU A 90 6.40 12.90 0.08
C GLU A 90 7.08 13.55 -1.13
N ASN A 91 8.41 13.49 -1.18
CA ASN A 91 9.23 14.07 -2.25
C ASN A 91 9.31 13.17 -3.50
N LYS A 92 8.61 12.03 -3.55
CA LYS A 92 8.56 11.17 -4.74
C LYS A 92 7.44 11.60 -5.67
N GLY A 93 7.74 11.65 -6.97
CA GLY A 93 6.75 11.91 -8.01
C GLY A 93 5.90 10.67 -8.33
N GLN A 94 6.47 9.48 -8.25
CA GLN A 94 5.73 8.23 -8.51
C GLN A 94 4.71 7.91 -7.42
N ARG A 95 3.80 6.98 -7.72
CA ARG A 95 2.77 6.50 -6.79
C ARG A 95 3.37 5.97 -5.48
N THR A 96 2.90 6.51 -4.36
CA THR A 96 3.31 6.11 -3.01
C THR A 96 2.16 5.49 -2.23
N VAL A 97 2.45 4.45 -1.46
CA VAL A 97 1.45 3.71 -0.68
C VAL A 97 1.95 3.44 0.72
N TYR A 98 1.13 3.75 1.72
CA TYR A 98 1.30 3.19 3.05
C TYR A 98 0.48 1.92 3.16
N ARG A 99 1.12 0.82 3.51
CA ARG A 99 0.42 -0.44 3.78
C ARG A 99 0.37 -0.66 5.28
N LEU A 100 -0.82 -0.50 5.85
CA LEU A 100 -1.09 -0.71 7.27
C LEU A 100 -1.57 -2.14 7.49
N THR A 101 -0.94 -2.85 8.41
CA THR A 101 -1.41 -4.16 8.84
C THR A 101 -2.25 -4.02 10.11
N LEU A 102 -3.58 -4.13 9.97
CA LEU A 102 -4.49 -3.98 11.10
C LEU A 102 -4.63 -5.27 11.90
N VAL A 103 -4.38 -5.18 13.20
CA VAL A 103 -4.67 -6.22 14.18
C VAL A 103 -5.93 -5.82 14.97
N LYS A 104 -6.75 -6.81 15.36
CA LYS A 104 -7.94 -6.56 16.17
C LYS A 104 -7.58 -5.93 17.52
N GLY A 105 -8.40 -4.98 17.99
CA GLY A 105 -8.25 -4.34 19.29
C GLY A 105 -7.52 -2.99 19.28
N TRP A 106 -7.53 -2.29 18.14
CA TRP A 106 -7.01 -0.93 18.00
C TRP A 106 -7.79 0.08 18.86
N ASN A 107 -7.19 1.24 19.11
CA ASN A 107 -7.79 2.31 19.92
C ASN A 107 -7.69 3.69 19.23
N VAL A 108 -8.26 4.71 19.88
CA VAL A 108 -8.32 6.08 19.36
C VAL A 108 -6.94 6.74 19.31
N GLU A 109 -6.07 6.42 20.27
CA GLU A 109 -4.70 6.92 20.33
C GLU A 109 -3.89 6.45 19.11
N GLU A 110 -4.10 5.20 18.66
CA GLU A 110 -3.48 4.66 17.46
C GLU A 110 -3.94 5.40 16.19
N ILE A 111 -5.23 5.74 16.07
CA ILE A 111 -5.77 6.49 14.92
C ILE A 111 -5.08 7.85 14.80
N LYS A 112 -4.96 8.59 15.93
CA LYS A 112 -4.28 9.89 15.93
C LYS A 112 -2.82 9.76 15.54
N ALA A 113 -2.11 8.76 16.06
CA ALA A 113 -0.73 8.54 15.69
C ALA A 113 -0.57 8.18 14.20
N TYR A 114 -1.46 7.36 13.64
CA TYR A 114 -1.47 7.11 12.19
C TYR A 114 -1.74 8.37 11.37
N SER A 115 -2.68 9.23 11.80
CA SER A 115 -2.97 10.45 11.05
C SER A 115 -1.78 11.42 11.03
N GLU A 116 -1.00 11.50 12.12
CA GLU A 116 0.26 12.25 12.17
C GLU A 116 1.30 11.71 11.18
N LEU A 117 1.45 10.38 11.06
CA LEU A 117 2.36 9.76 10.09
C LEU A 117 1.92 9.97 8.63
N VAL A 118 0.61 9.92 8.38
CA VAL A 118 0.04 10.21 7.06
C VAL A 118 0.23 11.68 6.70
N ALA A 119 0.03 12.60 7.65
CA ALA A 119 0.25 14.03 7.43
C ALA A 119 1.73 14.34 7.13
N LEU A 120 2.66 13.55 7.69
CA LEU A 120 4.10 13.71 7.47
C LEU A 120 4.53 13.36 6.04
N GLY A 121 4.11 12.20 5.50
CA GLY A 121 4.59 11.75 4.19
C GLY A 121 3.57 11.83 3.05
N LYS A 122 2.32 12.17 3.35
CA LYS A 122 1.19 12.38 2.43
C LYS A 122 1.16 11.38 1.26
N PRO A 123 1.08 10.07 1.53
CA PRO A 123 1.09 9.06 0.48
C PRO A 123 -0.10 9.25 -0.46
N ASP A 124 0.01 8.77 -1.70
CA ASP A 124 -1.13 8.78 -2.61
C ASP A 124 -2.26 7.87 -2.11
N PHE A 125 -1.88 6.74 -1.53
CA PHE A 125 -2.80 5.71 -1.05
C PHE A 125 -2.43 5.16 0.32
N ILE A 126 -3.43 4.70 1.05
CA ILE A 126 -3.27 3.94 2.28
C ILE A 126 -4.06 2.65 2.12
N GLU A 127 -3.35 1.53 2.08
CA GLU A 127 -3.94 0.20 2.08
C GLU A 127 -4.04 -0.30 3.52
N VAL A 128 -5.25 -0.44 4.03
CA VAL A 128 -5.48 -1.03 5.35
C VAL A 128 -5.88 -2.48 5.15
N LYS A 129 -5.00 -3.39 5.57
CA LYS A 129 -5.20 -4.83 5.42
C LYS A 129 -5.29 -5.49 6.78
N GLY A 130 -6.37 -6.24 7.02
CA GLY A 130 -6.47 -7.06 8.21
C GLY A 130 -5.41 -8.16 8.23
N VAL A 131 -4.75 -8.34 9.38
CA VAL A 131 -3.74 -9.40 9.56
C VAL A 131 -4.34 -10.76 9.23
N THR A 132 -3.61 -11.56 8.45
CA THR A 132 -4.00 -12.94 8.15
C THR A 132 -3.18 -13.89 9.01
N PHE A 133 -3.84 -14.87 9.63
CA PHE A 133 -3.15 -15.87 10.43
C PHE A 133 -2.45 -16.90 9.52
N CYS A 134 -1.11 -16.96 9.59
CA CYS A 134 -0.27 -17.85 8.78
C CYS A 134 0.14 -19.14 9.51
N GLY A 135 -0.53 -19.50 10.61
CA GLY A 135 -0.22 -20.67 11.43
C GLY A 135 0.59 -20.33 12.69
N ASP A 136 0.70 -21.31 13.60
CA ASP A 136 1.44 -21.17 14.85
C ASP A 136 2.94 -21.20 14.56
N SER A 137 3.62 -20.08 14.77
CA SER A 137 5.08 -20.01 14.78
C SER A 137 5.56 -19.68 16.18
N LYS A 138 6.68 -20.27 16.62
CA LYS A 138 7.29 -19.96 17.92
C LYS A 138 7.69 -18.48 18.06
N ALA A 139 7.71 -17.73 16.95
CA ALA A 139 8.13 -16.33 16.88
C ALA A 139 6.96 -15.33 16.97
N SER A 140 5.70 -15.77 16.82
CA SER A 140 4.53 -14.88 16.78
C SER A 140 3.51 -15.25 17.86
N SER A 141 3.01 -14.24 18.56
CA SER A 141 1.91 -14.37 19.53
C SER A 141 0.53 -14.14 18.89
N LEU A 142 0.46 -13.98 17.57
CA LEU A 142 -0.80 -13.76 16.86
C LEU A 142 -1.63 -15.04 16.86
N THR A 143 -2.91 -14.90 17.23
CA THR A 143 -3.90 -15.98 17.17
C THR A 143 -5.02 -15.60 16.22
N MET A 144 -5.92 -16.54 15.90
CA MET A 144 -7.14 -16.24 15.13
C MET A 144 -8.00 -15.13 15.75
N LYS A 145 -7.93 -14.92 17.08
CA LYS A 145 -8.66 -13.84 17.76
C LYS A 145 -8.16 -12.44 17.38
N ASN A 146 -6.93 -12.35 16.85
CA ASN A 146 -6.30 -11.10 16.46
C ASN A 146 -6.63 -10.72 15.01
N VAL A 147 -7.23 -11.63 14.23
CA VAL A 147 -7.66 -11.36 12.84
C VAL A 147 -8.95 -10.54 12.88
N PRO A 148 -8.96 -9.30 12.36
CA PRO A 148 -10.18 -8.50 12.30
C PRO A 148 -11.09 -9.00 11.19
N TRP A 149 -12.40 -8.90 11.41
CA TRP A 149 -13.40 -9.04 10.34
C TRP A 149 -13.34 -7.83 9.40
N HIS A 150 -13.88 -7.99 8.20
CA HIS A 150 -13.88 -6.91 7.22
C HIS A 150 -14.63 -5.66 7.67
N GLU A 151 -15.76 -5.85 8.37
CA GLU A 151 -16.49 -4.73 8.98
C GLU A 151 -15.70 -4.02 10.08
N GLU A 152 -14.81 -4.73 10.80
CA GLU A 152 -13.91 -4.11 11.77
C GLU A 152 -12.82 -3.27 11.09
N VAL A 153 -12.33 -3.71 9.92
CA VAL A 153 -11.41 -2.92 9.07
C VAL A 153 -12.13 -1.67 8.55
N ILE A 154 -13.37 -1.80 8.07
CA ILE A 154 -14.19 -0.65 7.63
C ILE A 154 -14.41 0.33 8.79
N GLY A 155 -14.74 -0.17 9.98
CA GLY A 155 -14.90 0.65 11.18
C GLY A 155 -13.65 1.45 11.53
N PHE A 156 -12.48 0.81 11.50
CA PHE A 156 -11.19 1.49 11.68
C PHE A 156 -10.96 2.57 10.63
N VAL A 157 -11.14 2.22 9.35
CA VAL A 157 -10.89 3.15 8.24
C VAL A 157 -11.81 4.37 8.33
N LYS A 158 -13.09 4.19 8.66
CA LYS A 158 -14.02 5.31 8.85
C LYS A 158 -13.55 6.29 9.93
N GLN A 159 -13.04 5.79 11.05
CA GLN A 159 -12.51 6.67 12.09
C GLN A 159 -11.17 7.31 11.68
N LEU A 160 -10.34 6.62 10.90
CA LEU A 160 -9.09 7.16 10.39
C LEU A 160 -9.32 8.29 9.38
N ILE A 161 -10.26 8.15 8.44
CA ILE A 161 -10.55 9.19 7.45
C ILE A 161 -11.16 10.45 8.07
N ASP A 162 -11.86 10.34 9.21
CA ASP A 162 -12.35 11.50 9.96
C ASP A 162 -11.19 12.42 10.42
N ALA A 163 -10.01 11.84 10.63
CA ALA A 163 -8.78 12.57 10.95
C ALA A 163 -7.94 12.97 9.71
N LEU A 164 -8.37 12.59 8.50
CA LEU A 164 -7.63 12.79 7.24
C LEU A 164 -8.50 13.49 6.19
N PRO A 165 -8.71 14.81 6.30
CA PRO A 165 -9.66 15.54 5.44
C PRO A 165 -9.31 15.51 3.94
N GLU A 166 -8.05 15.27 3.59
CA GLU A 166 -7.59 15.16 2.18
C GLU A 166 -7.79 13.75 1.60
N TYR A 167 -8.26 12.79 2.39
CA TYR A 167 -8.39 11.39 2.01
C TYR A 167 -9.84 10.93 2.11
N ASP A 168 -10.18 9.87 1.37
CA ASP A 168 -11.50 9.24 1.38
C ASP A 168 -11.39 7.78 0.93
N ILE A 169 -12.41 6.97 1.19
CA ILE A 169 -12.41 5.54 0.84
C ILE A 169 -12.66 5.41 -0.66
N ALA A 170 -11.71 4.79 -1.36
CA ALA A 170 -11.81 4.56 -2.80
C ALA A 170 -12.36 3.17 -3.12
N CYS A 171 -11.76 2.14 -2.52
CA CYS A 171 -12.05 0.74 -2.86
C CYS A 171 -12.14 -0.14 -1.63
N GLU A 172 -12.84 -1.27 -1.75
CA GLU A 172 -12.70 -2.42 -0.86
C GLU A 172 -12.32 -3.66 -1.63
N HIS A 173 -11.68 -4.61 -0.95
CA HIS A 173 -11.57 -5.99 -1.40
C HIS A 173 -11.85 -6.92 -0.22
N GLU A 174 -13.13 -7.28 -0.05
CA GLU A 174 -13.61 -8.08 1.07
C GLU A 174 -12.85 -9.42 1.18
N HIS A 175 -12.59 -10.06 0.04
CA HIS A 175 -11.96 -11.38 0.02
C HIS A 175 -10.54 -11.38 0.60
N SER A 176 -9.78 -10.29 0.41
CA SER A 176 -8.44 -10.13 1.01
C SER A 176 -8.45 -9.27 2.27
N ASN A 177 -9.63 -8.92 2.79
CA ASN A 177 -9.82 -8.09 3.96
C ASN A 177 -9.05 -6.76 3.89
N CYS A 178 -9.16 -6.07 2.75
CA CYS A 178 -8.40 -4.86 2.45
C CYS A 178 -9.34 -3.71 2.10
N ILE A 179 -9.00 -2.50 2.56
CA ILE A 179 -9.64 -1.25 2.18
C ILE A 179 -8.56 -0.32 1.62
N LEU A 180 -8.87 0.34 0.51
CA LEU A 180 -8.03 1.37 -0.08
C LEU A 180 -8.59 2.75 0.25
N ILE A 181 -7.83 3.51 1.01
CA ILE A 181 -8.02 4.95 1.18
C ILE A 181 -7.15 5.64 0.12
N ALA A 182 -7.69 6.65 -0.55
CA ALA A 182 -6.95 7.42 -1.54
C ALA A 182 -6.99 8.92 -1.21
N ASN A 183 -5.91 9.62 -1.56
CA ASN A 183 -5.93 11.08 -1.56
C ASN A 183 -6.96 11.59 -2.57
N LYS A 184 -7.76 12.59 -2.20
CA LYS A 184 -8.84 13.16 -3.01
C LYS A 184 -8.38 13.76 -4.34
N LYS A 185 -7.07 14.00 -4.55
CA LYS A 185 -6.52 14.34 -5.86
C LYS A 185 -6.76 13.28 -6.94
N PHE A 186 -7.02 12.03 -6.55
CA PHE A 186 -7.43 10.94 -7.46
C PHE A 186 -8.95 10.86 -7.66
N LYS A 187 -9.74 11.80 -7.12
CA LYS A 187 -11.19 11.87 -7.29
C LYS A 187 -11.56 12.97 -8.28
N VAL A 188 -11.69 12.62 -9.55
CA VAL A 188 -11.98 13.57 -10.64
C VAL A 188 -13.46 13.50 -11.00
N ASN A 189 -14.17 14.63 -10.90
CA ASN A 189 -15.61 14.73 -11.18
C ASN A 189 -16.44 13.67 -10.42
N GLY A 190 -16.11 13.44 -9.14
CA GLY A 190 -16.80 12.48 -8.28
C GLY A 190 -16.44 11.01 -8.52
N ARG A 191 -15.57 10.71 -9.48
CA ARG A 191 -15.13 9.34 -9.81
C ARG A 191 -13.68 9.12 -9.40
N TRP A 192 -13.37 7.91 -8.95
CA TRP A 192 -12.04 7.54 -8.51
C TRP A 192 -11.15 7.14 -9.70
N PHE A 193 -9.89 7.54 -9.65
CA PHE A 193 -8.84 7.22 -10.62
C PHE A 193 -7.67 6.55 -9.90
N THR A 194 -7.95 5.43 -9.24
CA THR A 194 -6.95 4.70 -8.44
C THR A 194 -6.23 3.61 -9.23
N TRP A 195 -6.60 3.35 -10.47
CA TRP A 195 -5.91 2.38 -11.32
C TRP A 195 -4.69 2.98 -12.01
N ILE A 196 -3.87 2.11 -12.61
CA ILE A 196 -2.61 2.47 -13.26
C ILE A 196 -2.78 2.25 -14.76
N ASP A 197 -2.68 3.33 -15.54
CA ASP A 197 -2.47 3.21 -16.98
C ASP A 197 -1.01 2.79 -17.22
N TYR A 198 -0.78 1.48 -17.32
CA TYR A 198 0.56 0.92 -17.52
C TYR A 198 1.18 1.38 -18.84
N THR A 199 0.38 1.56 -19.89
CA THR A 199 0.87 2.01 -21.20
C THR A 199 1.45 3.42 -21.07
N LYS A 200 0.70 4.31 -20.40
CA LYS A 200 1.14 5.67 -20.10
C LYS A 200 2.34 5.70 -19.17
N PHE A 201 2.34 4.91 -18.10
CA PHE A 201 3.49 4.79 -17.19
C PHE A 201 4.76 4.41 -17.95
N HIS A 202 4.73 3.36 -18.79
CA HIS A 202 5.91 2.93 -19.55
C HIS A 202 6.39 4.00 -20.53
N SER A 203 5.47 4.75 -21.16
CA SER A 203 5.80 5.87 -22.03
C SER A 203 6.48 7.02 -21.27
N LEU A 204 5.97 7.39 -20.10
CA LEU A 204 6.55 8.42 -19.23
C LEU A 204 7.92 8.00 -18.70
N MET A 205 8.05 6.77 -18.24
CA MET A 205 9.31 6.21 -17.74
C MET A 205 10.39 6.17 -18.84
N LYS A 206 10.01 5.83 -20.07
CA LYS A 206 10.93 5.88 -21.22
C LYS A 206 11.42 7.30 -21.47
N LYS A 207 10.53 8.30 -21.46
CA LYS A 207 10.92 9.72 -21.60
C LYS A 207 11.82 10.19 -20.46
N PHE A 208 11.53 9.78 -19.23
CA PHE A 208 12.38 10.07 -18.07
C PHE A 208 13.81 9.54 -18.29
N GLU A 209 13.98 8.29 -18.72
CA GLU A 209 15.30 7.71 -18.98
C GLU A 209 16.01 8.37 -20.18
N GLU A 210 15.30 8.60 -21.29
CA GLU A 210 15.87 9.23 -22.50
C GLU A 210 16.31 10.69 -22.25
N SER A 211 15.63 11.38 -21.35
CA SER A 211 15.96 12.75 -20.93
C SER A 211 16.95 12.81 -19.75
N ASN A 212 17.46 11.66 -19.30
CA ASN A 212 18.32 11.56 -18.11
C ASN A 212 17.72 12.26 -16.87
N GLY A 213 16.41 12.19 -16.71
CA GLY A 213 15.67 12.73 -15.57
C GLY A 213 15.16 14.17 -15.71
N GLU A 214 15.38 14.84 -16.85
CA GLU A 214 14.83 16.18 -17.10
C GLU A 214 13.30 16.16 -17.32
N ALA A 215 12.79 15.16 -18.04
CA ALA A 215 11.36 14.96 -18.24
C ALA A 215 10.79 14.13 -17.07
N THR A 216 10.25 14.82 -16.08
CA THR A 216 9.62 14.21 -14.90
C THR A 216 8.13 13.94 -15.11
N PHE A 217 7.56 13.14 -14.22
CA PHE A 217 6.14 12.83 -14.18
C PHE A 217 5.69 12.57 -12.73
N THR A 218 4.39 12.62 -12.52
CA THR A 218 3.74 12.39 -11.23
C THR A 218 2.78 11.21 -11.31
N SER A 219 2.32 10.75 -10.15
CA SER A 219 1.30 9.69 -10.04
C SER A 219 -0.02 10.00 -10.74
N LEU A 220 -0.33 11.28 -10.96
CA LEU A 220 -1.53 11.73 -11.68
C LEU A 220 -1.40 11.57 -13.20
N ASP A 221 -0.19 11.54 -13.75
CA ASP A 221 0.04 11.49 -15.19
C ASP A 221 -0.28 10.12 -15.81
N TYR A 222 -0.46 9.09 -14.98
CA TYR A 222 -0.72 7.71 -15.38
C TYR A 222 -1.82 7.06 -14.52
N MET A 223 -2.74 7.85 -13.99
CA MET A 223 -3.93 7.35 -13.30
C MET A 223 -5.01 6.92 -14.30
N GLU A 224 -5.70 5.83 -14.00
CA GLU A 224 -6.82 5.29 -14.77
C GLU A 224 -8.06 5.17 -13.88
N GLU A 225 -9.25 5.26 -14.48
CA GLU A 225 -10.52 5.18 -13.76
C GLU A 225 -10.63 3.86 -13.00
N THR A 226 -11.03 3.95 -11.73
CA THR A 226 -11.26 2.81 -10.87
C THR A 226 -12.44 2.00 -11.40
N PRO A 227 -12.30 0.68 -11.63
CA PRO A 227 -13.41 -0.16 -12.07
C PRO A 227 -14.56 -0.11 -11.06
N SER A 228 -15.78 0.01 -11.57
CA SER A 228 -16.98 0.23 -10.74
C SER A 228 -17.17 -0.85 -9.68
N TRP A 229 -16.89 -2.12 -10.02
CA TRP A 229 -17.01 -3.26 -9.10
C TRP A 229 -16.02 -3.22 -7.92
N SER A 230 -14.98 -2.40 -8.01
CA SER A 230 -13.98 -2.22 -6.95
C SER A 230 -14.23 -1.03 -6.06
N VAL A 231 -15.09 -0.11 -6.48
CA VAL A 231 -15.41 1.09 -5.69
C VAL A 231 -16.10 0.67 -4.39
N PHE A 232 -15.74 1.33 -3.30
CA PHE A 232 -16.32 1.06 -1.99
C PHE A 232 -17.85 1.16 -2.00
N GLY A 233 -18.53 0.16 -1.44
CA GLY A 233 -20.00 0.08 -1.40
C GLY A 233 -20.63 -0.56 -2.64
N ASP A 234 -19.85 -0.96 -3.66
CA ASP A 234 -20.38 -1.77 -4.75
C ASP A 234 -20.77 -3.18 -4.28
N THR A 235 -21.79 -3.76 -4.91
CA THR A 235 -22.29 -5.11 -4.59
C THR A 235 -21.25 -6.23 -4.73
N HIS A 236 -20.22 -6.03 -5.56
CA HIS A 236 -19.13 -7.00 -5.74
C HIS A 236 -18.07 -6.93 -4.63
N ARG A 237 -18.06 -5.84 -3.84
CA ARG A 237 -17.09 -5.59 -2.75
C ARG A 237 -15.64 -5.85 -3.16
N GLY A 238 -15.27 -5.43 -4.37
CA GLY A 238 -13.92 -5.60 -4.90
C GLY A 238 -13.62 -6.89 -5.62
N PHE A 239 -14.51 -7.88 -5.61
CA PHE A 239 -14.25 -9.13 -6.31
C PHE A 239 -14.52 -8.95 -7.81
N ASP A 240 -13.50 -9.17 -8.66
CA ASP A 240 -13.64 -9.00 -10.10
C ASP A 240 -14.76 -9.92 -10.63
N PRO A 241 -15.79 -9.39 -11.32
CA PRO A 241 -16.90 -10.19 -11.85
C PRO A 241 -16.47 -11.22 -12.91
N ASN A 242 -15.28 -11.08 -13.49
CA ASN A 242 -14.72 -12.06 -14.44
C ASN A 242 -14.01 -13.23 -13.74
N GLU A 243 -13.77 -13.14 -12.43
CA GLU A 243 -13.18 -14.21 -11.65
C GLU A 243 -14.25 -15.12 -11.02
N THR A 244 -13.89 -16.37 -10.77
CA THR A 244 -14.78 -17.34 -10.10
C THR A 244 -14.32 -17.54 -8.67
N ARG A 245 -15.17 -17.15 -7.70
CA ARG A 245 -14.88 -17.35 -6.27
C ARG A 245 -14.91 -18.84 -5.94
N TRP A 246 -13.77 -19.39 -5.56
CA TRP A 246 -13.71 -20.77 -5.10
C TRP A 246 -14.12 -20.87 -3.62
N MET A 247 -15.20 -21.60 -3.35
CA MET A 247 -15.64 -21.90 -1.99
C MET A 247 -15.29 -23.35 -1.64
N ARG A 248 -14.68 -23.56 -0.47
CA ARG A 248 -14.45 -24.92 0.06
C ARG A 248 -15.78 -25.67 0.15
N LYS A 249 -15.84 -26.89 -0.40
CA LYS A 249 -17.01 -27.78 -0.29
C LYS A 249 -17.39 -27.97 1.19
N GLY A 250 -18.68 -27.80 1.50
CA GLY A 250 -19.23 -28.05 2.85
C GLY A 250 -19.64 -26.81 3.66
N LYS A 251 -19.25 -25.60 3.26
CA LYS A 251 -19.84 -24.36 3.82
C LYS A 251 -20.91 -23.83 2.87
N ARG A 252 -22.15 -24.32 3.00
CA ARG A 252 -23.31 -23.51 2.59
C ARG A 252 -23.27 -22.23 3.43
N LYS A 253 -23.45 -21.08 2.76
CA LYS A 253 -23.45 -19.76 3.38
C LYS A 253 -24.28 -19.78 4.66
N ASP A 254 -23.67 -19.44 5.79
CA ASP A 254 -24.45 -18.79 6.83
C ASP A 254 -24.71 -17.38 6.31
N LEU A 255 -25.93 -17.18 5.79
CA LEU A 255 -26.41 -15.90 5.27
C LEU A 255 -26.84 -14.95 6.39
N SER A 256 -26.74 -15.36 7.66
CA SER A 256 -26.84 -14.43 8.78
C SER A 256 -25.45 -13.88 9.10
N GLY A 257 -25.18 -12.66 8.63
CA GLY A 257 -24.20 -11.82 9.29
C GLY A 257 -24.62 -11.63 10.76
N CYS A 258 -23.76 -12.12 11.66
CA CYS A 258 -23.60 -11.74 13.06
C CYS A 258 -22.21 -12.21 13.50
#